data_AF-A0A2G0Q3B2-F1
#
_entry.id   AF-A0A2G0Q3B2-F1
#
_cell.length_a   1.000
_cell.length_b   1.000
_cell.length_c   1.000
_cell.angle_alpha   90.00
_cell.angle_beta   90.00
_cell.angle_gamma   90.00
#
_symmetry.space_group_name_H-M   'P 1'
#
loop_
_entity.id
_entity.type
_entity.pdbx_description
1 polymer ?
#
loop_
_entity_poly.entity_id
_entity_poly.type
_entity_poly.pdbx_seq_one_letter_code
_entity_poly.pdbx_strand_id
1 'polypeptide(L)'
;MSITDSWLRSANGKSQERMITKSDRDGLSVRVTPKGKIIFQFRYRWNGKGDRIDIGTYPATGLKDARDLVISYRGELEQHRNPKVIKRVRKELALNAVTVEGLIRRWWDTAMESNRVSADEVYVLSKYMFFPKLAICPMTK
;
A
#
# COMPACT_ATOMS: atom_id res chain seq x y z
N MET A 1 21.56 6.64 19.68
CA MET A 1 22.10 7.15 18.41
C MET A 1 21.06 7.02 17.33
N SER A 2 20.82 8.06 16.54
CA SER A 2 19.90 7.98 15.40
C SER A 2 20.47 7.12 14.27
N ILE A 3 19.57 6.53 13.49
CA ILE A 3 19.96 5.77 12.30
C ILE A 3 20.36 6.75 11.19
N THR A 4 21.40 6.40 10.43
CA THR A 4 21.94 7.16 9.29
C THR A 4 21.87 6.32 8.03
N ASP A 5 21.77 6.97 6.87
CA ASP A 5 21.72 6.27 5.58
C ASP A 5 23.01 5.48 5.31
N SER A 6 24.17 6.02 5.69
CA SER A 6 25.46 5.32 5.59
C SER A 6 25.47 4.00 6.36
N TRP A 7 24.86 3.97 7.56
CA TRP A 7 24.74 2.74 8.33
C TRP A 7 23.81 1.73 7.63
N LEU A 8 22.68 2.18 7.08
CA LEU A 8 21.75 1.33 6.33
C LEU A 8 22.43 0.70 5.11
N ARG A 9 23.14 1.50 4.31
CA ARG A 9 23.94 1.00 3.18
C ARG A 9 24.97 -0.02 3.64
N SER A 10 25.65 0.25 4.75
CA SER A 10 26.69 -0.64 5.28
C SER A 10 26.15 -1.98 5.77
N ALA A 11 24.90 -2.03 6.23
CA ALA A 11 24.27 -3.23 6.77
C ALA A 11 23.49 -4.03 5.72
N ASN A 12 23.11 -3.39 4.61
CA ASN A 12 22.26 -3.99 3.60
C ASN A 12 22.97 -5.16 2.90
N GLY A 13 22.33 -6.32 2.87
CA GLY A 13 22.85 -7.52 2.21
C GLY A 13 24.05 -8.18 2.89
N LYS A 14 24.50 -7.67 4.05
CA LYS A 14 25.60 -8.28 4.81
C LYS A 14 25.07 -9.31 5.79
N SER A 15 25.63 -10.51 5.73
CA SER A 15 25.35 -11.56 6.71
C SER A 15 25.65 -11.06 8.12
N GLN A 16 24.74 -11.34 9.06
CA GLN A 16 24.90 -11.04 10.47
C GLN A 16 24.84 -12.34 11.26
N GLU A 17 25.67 -12.48 12.30
CA GLU A 17 25.64 -13.64 13.19
C GLU A 17 24.28 -13.83 13.88
N ARG A 18 23.61 -12.71 14.18
CA ARG A 18 22.31 -12.68 14.84
C ARG A 18 21.43 -11.57 14.29
N MET A 19 20.14 -11.66 14.59
CA MET A 19 19.21 -10.57 14.28
C MET A 19 19.57 -9.32 15.10
N ILE A 20 19.77 -8.19 14.42
CA ILE A 20 20.11 -6.92 15.05
C ILE A 20 18.89 -6.02 15.02
N THR A 21 18.57 -5.39 16.15
CA THR A 21 17.55 -4.34 16.20
C THR A 21 18.19 -3.04 16.66
N LYS A 22 18.09 -1.99 15.84
CA LYS A 22 18.59 -0.65 16.14
C LYS A 22 17.42 0.30 16.29
N SER A 23 17.37 1.03 17.39
CA SER A 23 16.33 2.04 17.62
C SER A 23 16.68 3.33 16.89
N ASP A 24 15.68 4.02 16.36
CA ASP A 24 15.76 5.41 15.93
C ASP A 24 14.77 6.26 16.78
N ARG A 25 14.52 7.50 16.33
CA ARG A 25 13.62 8.47 16.96
C ARG A 25 12.15 8.05 16.82
N ASP A 26 11.30 8.60 17.67
CA ASP A 26 9.83 8.56 17.52
C ASP A 26 9.19 7.16 17.45
N GLY A 27 9.83 6.16 18.03
CA GLY A 27 9.36 4.77 18.00
C GLY A 27 9.79 4.00 16.74
N LEU A 28 10.45 4.65 15.78
CA LEU A 28 11.09 3.98 14.66
C LEU A 28 12.21 3.08 15.15
N SER A 29 12.35 1.94 14.50
CA SER A 29 13.44 1.00 14.70
C SER A 29 13.71 0.25 13.41
N VAL A 30 14.92 -0.27 13.27
CA VAL A 30 15.34 -1.08 12.14
C VAL A 30 15.73 -2.45 12.64
N ARG A 31 15.18 -3.48 12.01
CA ARG A 31 15.55 -4.87 12.20
C ARG A 31 16.37 -5.33 11.01
N VAL A 32 17.57 -5.85 11.27
CA VAL A 32 18.42 -6.50 10.28
C VAL A 32 18.36 -7.99 10.52
N THR A 33 17.91 -8.76 9.53
CA THR A 33 17.89 -10.22 9.60
C THR A 33 19.31 -10.79 9.47
N PRO A 34 19.56 -12.05 9.88
CA PRO A 34 20.84 -12.71 9.64
C PRO A 34 21.27 -12.72 8.17
N LYS A 35 20.30 -12.72 7.24
CA LYS A 35 20.56 -12.64 5.79
C LYS A 35 20.86 -11.21 5.28
N GLY A 36 20.96 -10.22 6.17
CA GLY A 36 21.20 -8.82 5.80
C GLY A 36 19.99 -8.06 5.28
N LYS A 37 18.76 -8.60 5.41
CA LYS A 37 17.54 -7.88 5.03
C LYS A 37 17.20 -6.84 6.10
N ILE A 38 17.01 -5.61 5.67
CA ILE A 38 16.71 -4.48 6.53
C ILE A 38 15.19 -4.18 6.48
N ILE A 39 14.57 -4.14 7.65
CA ILE A 39 13.13 -3.91 7.83
C ILE A 39 12.94 -2.72 8.77
N PHE A 40 12.21 -1.70 8.33
CA PHE A 40 11.77 -0.60 9.17
C PHE A 40 10.55 -1.01 9.97
N GLN A 41 10.57 -0.75 11.27
CA GLN A 41 9.51 -1.08 12.20
C GLN A 41 9.11 0.13 13.03
N PHE A 42 7.81 0.35 13.17
CA PHE A 42 7.25 1.30 14.11
C PHE A 42 6.83 0.56 15.38
N ARG A 43 7.35 1.02 16.52
CA ARG A 43 6.97 0.53 17.86
C ARG A 43 6.00 1.52 18.49
N TYR A 44 4.88 1.02 18.97
CA TYR A 44 3.83 1.83 19.56
C TYR A 44 3.15 1.09 20.71
N ARG A 45 2.29 1.79 21.45
CA ARG A 45 1.40 1.16 22.44
C ARG A 45 -0.04 1.30 21.97
N TRP A 46 -0.81 0.25 22.17
CA TRP A 46 -2.23 0.19 21.88
C TRP A 46 -2.93 -0.45 23.08
N ASN A 47 -3.90 0.26 23.68
CA ASN A 47 -4.61 -0.19 24.88
C ASN A 47 -3.65 -0.64 26.00
N GLY A 48 -2.60 0.15 26.27
CA GLY A 48 -1.58 -0.14 27.29
C GLY A 48 -0.55 -1.21 26.91
N LYS A 49 -0.78 -2.00 25.85
CA LYS A 49 0.10 -3.07 25.39
C LYS A 49 1.06 -2.57 24.31
N GLY A 50 2.33 -2.95 24.38
CA GLY A 50 3.31 -2.64 23.34
C GLY A 50 3.10 -3.53 22.11
N ASP A 51 3.02 -2.94 20.92
CA ASP A 51 2.96 -3.67 19.64
C ASP A 51 3.95 -3.04 18.64
N ARG A 52 4.19 -3.75 17.53
CA ARG A 52 5.07 -3.33 16.44
C ARG A 52 4.40 -3.58 15.10
N ILE A 53 4.62 -2.68 14.17
CA ILE A 53 4.29 -2.92 12.75
C ILE A 53 5.52 -2.72 11.89
N ASP A 54 5.65 -3.55 10.87
CA ASP A 54 6.61 -3.29 9.80
C ASP A 54 6.07 -2.16 8.93
N ILE A 55 6.92 -1.21 8.54
CA ILE A 55 6.52 -0.07 7.70
C ILE A 55 6.96 -0.33 6.27
N GLY A 56 8.20 -0.81 6.09
CA GLY A 56 8.82 -1.01 4.79
C GLY A 56 10.17 -1.71 4.91
N THR A 57 10.83 -1.91 3.77
CA THR A 57 12.13 -2.58 3.68
C THR A 57 13.10 -1.74 2.87
N TYR A 58 14.34 -1.61 3.34
CA TYR A 58 15.38 -0.92 2.59
C TYR A 58 15.90 -1.81 1.45
N PRO A 59 16.21 -1.28 0.25
CA PRO A 59 16.17 0.14 -0.14
C PRO A 59 14.81 0.61 -0.70
N ALA A 60 13.81 -0.27 -0.84
CA ALA A 60 12.50 0.10 -1.39
C ALA A 60 11.77 1.21 -0.61
N THR A 61 12.06 1.34 0.69
CA THR A 61 11.64 2.48 1.51
C THR A 61 12.89 3.19 2.01
N GLY A 62 12.99 4.50 1.76
CA GLY A 62 14.09 5.32 2.28
C GLY A 62 13.95 5.59 3.77
N LEU A 63 15.05 6.01 4.42
CA LEU A 63 15.02 6.40 5.83
C LEU A 63 14.09 7.61 6.08
N LYS A 64 14.05 8.57 5.15
CA LYS A 64 13.14 9.72 5.21
C LYS A 64 11.69 9.25 5.15
N ASP A 65 11.33 8.47 4.14
CA ASP A 65 9.98 7.94 3.96
C ASP A 65 9.53 7.12 5.18
N ALA A 66 10.44 6.33 5.76
CA ALA A 66 10.15 5.58 6.98
C ALA A 66 9.83 6.50 8.16
N ARG A 67 10.49 7.65 8.29
CA ARG A 67 10.18 8.66 9.32
C ARG A 67 8.84 9.35 9.06
N ASP A 68 8.57 9.73 7.81
CA ASP A 68 7.31 10.37 7.43
C ASP A 68 6.10 9.43 7.66
N LEU A 69 6.27 8.13 7.39
CA LEU A 69 5.27 7.11 7.69
C LEU A 69 5.05 6.90 9.19
N VAL A 70 6.10 7.02 10.02
CA VAL A 70 5.96 6.97 11.48
C VAL A 70 5.12 8.15 11.98
N ILE A 71 5.38 9.36 11.50
CA ILE A 71 4.59 10.55 11.84
C ILE A 71 3.12 10.32 11.46
N SER A 72 2.87 9.80 10.26
CA SER A 72 1.52 9.47 9.80
C SER A 72 0.84 8.47 10.73
N TYR A 73 1.49 7.35 11.09
CA TYR A 73 0.93 6.36 12.01
C TYR A 73 0.75 6.87 13.44
N ARG A 74 1.53 7.85 13.88
CA ARG A 74 1.31 8.53 15.17
C ARG A 74 0.03 9.36 15.15
N GLY A 75 -0.23 10.09 14.06
CA GLY A 75 -1.49 10.80 13.89
C GLY A 75 -2.70 9.86 13.91
N GLU A 76 -2.56 8.65 13.35
CA GLU A 76 -3.60 7.62 13.44
C GLU A 76 -3.83 7.13 14.88
N LEU A 77 -2.77 6.98 15.67
CA LEU A 77 -2.85 6.57 17.06
C LEU A 77 -3.54 7.63 17.93
N GLU A 78 -3.23 8.91 17.71
CA GLU A 78 -3.90 10.03 18.40
C GLU A 78 -5.41 10.03 18.11
N GLN A 79 -5.79 9.67 16.90
CA GLN A 79 -7.19 9.50 16.50
C GLN A 79 -7.79 8.16 16.92
N HIS A 80 -7.13 7.43 17.82
CA HIS A 80 -7.60 6.15 18.37
C HIS A 80 -7.88 5.12 17.26
N ARG A 81 -7.04 5.10 16.22
CA ARG A 81 -7.08 4.07 15.17
C ARG A 81 -5.82 3.22 15.22
N ASN A 82 -6.01 1.90 15.23
CA ASN A 82 -4.90 0.96 15.34
C ASN A 82 -4.11 0.90 14.01
N PRO A 83 -2.81 1.26 13.99
CA PRO A 83 -1.96 1.22 12.79
C PRO A 83 -1.95 -0.14 12.07
N LYS A 84 -2.03 -1.24 12.81
CA LYS A 84 -2.03 -2.61 12.27
C LYS A 84 -3.31 -2.94 11.50
N VAL A 85 -4.43 -2.39 11.96
CA VAL A 85 -5.73 -2.53 11.28
C VAL A 85 -5.73 -1.67 10.03
N ILE A 86 -5.30 -0.41 10.11
CA ILE A 86 -5.20 0.49 8.96
C ILE A 86 -4.32 -0.13 7.87
N LYS A 87 -3.14 -0.65 8.23
CA LYS A 87 -2.25 -1.29 7.27
C LYS A 87 -2.89 -2.50 6.59
N ARG A 88 -3.65 -3.31 7.35
CA ARG A 88 -4.36 -4.49 6.82
C ARG A 88 -5.46 -4.08 5.84
N VAL A 89 -6.31 -3.14 6.24
CA VAL A 89 -7.39 -2.61 5.41
C VAL A 89 -6.84 -2.01 4.12
N ARG A 90 -5.78 -1.20 4.19
CA ARG A 90 -5.12 -0.66 2.98
C ARG A 90 -4.61 -1.75 2.05
N LYS A 91 -4.03 -2.83 2.60
CA LYS A 91 -3.58 -3.98 1.80
C LYS A 91 -4.76 -4.69 1.15
N GLU A 92 -5.84 -4.94 1.89
CA GLU A 92 -7.04 -5.59 1.37
C GLU A 92 -7.72 -4.74 0.29
N LEU A 93 -7.83 -3.43 0.49
CA LEU A 93 -8.35 -2.50 -0.52
C LEU A 93 -7.49 -2.49 -1.78
N ALA A 94 -6.17 -2.55 -1.66
CA ALA A 94 -5.27 -2.62 -2.82
C ALA A 94 -5.40 -3.95 -3.57
N LEU A 95 -5.61 -5.07 -2.87
CA LEU A 95 -5.79 -6.39 -3.48
C LEU A 95 -7.18 -6.56 -4.11
N ASN A 96 -8.21 -6.01 -3.45
CA ASN A 96 -9.60 -6.08 -3.85
C ASN A 96 -10.04 -4.86 -4.68
N ALA A 97 -9.10 -4.03 -5.13
CA ALA A 97 -9.40 -2.88 -5.96
C ALA A 97 -10.09 -3.37 -7.24
N VAL A 98 -11.40 -3.21 -7.29
CA VAL A 98 -12.20 -3.54 -8.47
C VAL A 98 -11.76 -2.57 -9.56
N THR A 99 -11.22 -3.11 -10.66
CA THR A 99 -10.88 -2.28 -11.82
C THR A 99 -12.16 -1.69 -12.40
N VAL A 100 -12.07 -0.51 -13.02
CA VAL A 100 -13.22 0.10 -13.71
C VAL A 100 -13.79 -0.88 -14.73
N GLU A 101 -12.94 -1.61 -15.45
CA GLU A 101 -13.35 -2.69 -16.33
C GLU A 101 -14.09 -3.81 -15.60
N GLY A 102 -13.58 -4.30 -14.47
CA GLY A 102 -14.23 -5.34 -13.67
C GLY A 102 -15.59 -4.90 -13.13
N LEU A 103 -15.74 -3.61 -12.80
CA LEU A 103 -17.03 -3.03 -12.41
C LEU A 103 -18.01 -2.99 -13.58
N ILE A 104 -17.56 -2.54 -14.76
CA ILE A 104 -18.38 -2.48 -15.99
C ILE A 104 -18.81 -3.88 -16.40
N ARG A 105 -17.92 -4.87 -16.38
CA ARG A 105 -18.25 -6.27 -16.70
C ARG A 105 -19.27 -6.84 -15.73
N ARG A 106 -19.07 -6.68 -14.42
CA ARG A 106 -20.04 -7.14 -13.42
C ARG A 106 -21.41 -6.48 -13.59
N TRP A 107 -21.43 -5.17 -13.87
CA TRP A 107 -22.67 -4.46 -14.18
C TRP A 107 -23.33 -5.00 -15.45
N TRP A 108 -22.55 -5.21 -16.51
CA TRP A 108 -23.02 -5.77 -17.78
C TRP A 108 -23.67 -7.13 -17.60
N ASP A 109 -23.01 -8.04 -16.90
CA ASP A 109 -23.52 -9.39 -16.65
C ASP A 109 -24.85 -9.34 -15.88
N THR A 110 -24.94 -8.49 -14.86
CA THR A 110 -26.18 -8.30 -14.06
C THR A 110 -27.30 -7.63 -14.87
N ALA A 111 -26.96 -6.67 -15.73
CA ALA A 111 -27.90 -5.94 -16.58
C ALA A 111 -28.47 -6.83 -17.69
N MET A 112 -27.65 -7.72 -18.25
CA MET A 112 -28.05 -8.70 -19.26
C MET A 112 -28.86 -9.85 -18.64
N GLU A 113 -28.47 -10.38 -17.49
CA GLU A 113 -29.23 -11.43 -16.78
C GLU A 113 -30.64 -10.97 -16.37
N SER A 114 -30.80 -9.68 -16.03
CA SER A 114 -32.09 -9.12 -15.65
C SER A 114 -32.94 -8.62 -16.84
N ASN A 115 -32.43 -8.69 -18.08
CA ASN A 115 -33.04 -8.17 -19.31
C ASN A 115 -33.58 -6.73 -19.19
N ARG A 116 -32.95 -5.94 -18.30
CA ARG A 116 -33.43 -4.59 -17.91
C ARG A 116 -32.99 -3.48 -18.84
N VAL A 117 -32.03 -3.73 -19.73
CA VAL A 117 -31.38 -2.69 -20.52
C VAL A 117 -31.42 -3.06 -21.99
N SER A 118 -32.06 -2.21 -22.80
CA SER A 118 -32.08 -2.37 -24.26
C SER A 118 -30.70 -2.09 -24.85
N ALA A 119 -30.32 -2.88 -25.87
CA ALA A 119 -29.08 -2.68 -26.61
C ALA A 119 -28.95 -1.24 -27.17
N ASP A 120 -30.07 -0.58 -27.45
CA ASP A 120 -30.09 0.82 -27.92
C ASP A 120 -29.62 1.81 -26.84
N GLU A 121 -30.01 1.62 -25.58
CA GLU A 121 -29.61 2.51 -24.48
C GLU A 121 -28.11 2.39 -24.19
N VAL A 122 -27.59 1.16 -24.29
CA VAL A 122 -26.15 0.89 -24.20
C VAL A 122 -25.39 1.54 -25.36
N TYR A 123 -25.92 1.45 -26.59
CA TYR A 123 -25.30 2.06 -27.76
C TYR A 123 -25.25 3.59 -27.65
N VAL A 124 -26.32 4.21 -27.15
CA VAL A 124 -26.36 5.65 -26.88
C VAL A 124 -25.31 6.03 -25.82
N LEU A 125 -25.26 5.35 -24.68
CA LEU A 125 -24.28 5.63 -23.62
C LEU A 125 -22.84 5.43 -24.08
N SER A 126 -22.55 4.35 -24.80
CA SER A 126 -21.22 4.08 -25.35
C SER A 126 -20.81 5.12 -26.40
N LYS A 127 -21.77 5.63 -27.17
CA LYS A 127 -21.56 6.70 -28.15
C LYS A 127 -21.18 8.04 -27.55
N TYR A 128 -21.70 8.38 -26.38
CA TYR A 128 -21.35 9.63 -25.70
C TYR A 128 -20.15 9.51 -24.76
N MET A 129 -19.94 8.36 -24.11
CA MET A 129 -18.90 8.19 -23.09
C MET A 129 -17.59 7.61 -23.62
N PHE A 130 -17.64 6.69 -24.60
CA PHE A 130 -16.47 5.92 -25.06
C PHE A 130 -15.98 6.34 -26.45
N PHE A 131 -16.88 6.53 -27.42
CA PHE A 131 -16.46 6.87 -28.79
C PHE A 131 -15.73 8.22 -28.96
N PRO A 132 -16.00 9.30 -28.19
CA PRO A 132 -15.25 10.55 -28.36
C PRO A 132 -13.75 10.41 -28.02
N LYS A 133 -13.41 9.48 -27.11
CA LYS A 133 -12.01 9.21 -26.72
C LYS A 133 -11.34 8.16 -27.59
N LEU A 134 -12.11 7.30 -28.27
CA LEU A 134 -11.60 6.22 -29.14
C LEU A 134 -11.57 6.61 -30.63
N ALA A 135 -12.34 7.61 -31.06
CA ALA A 135 -12.44 8.04 -32.46
C ALA A 135 -11.14 8.59 -33.06
N ILE A 136 -10.14 8.92 -32.23
CA ILE A 136 -8.83 9.44 -32.67
C ILE A 136 -7.77 8.31 -32.72
N CYS A 137 -8.11 7.09 -32.29
CA CYS A 137 -7.17 5.97 -32.29
C CYS A 137 -7.38 5.12 -33.56
N PRO A 138 -6.43 5.11 -34.52
CA PRO A 138 -6.56 4.29 -35.71
C PRO A 138 -6.43 2.81 -35.31
N MET A 139 -7.48 2.03 -35.57
CA MET A 139 -7.44 0.59 -35.37
C MET A 139 -6.72 -0.06 -36.55
N THR A 140 -5.45 -0.38 -36.37
CA THR A 140 -4.74 -1.32 -37.25
C THR A 140 -5.24 -2.74 -36.99
N LYS A 141 -5.57 -3.45 -38.08
CA LYS A 141 -5.97 -4.86 -38.12
C LYS A 141 -4.93 -5.78 -37.49
#